data_AF-A0A169QEP6-F1
#
_entry.id   AF-A0A169QEP6-F1
#
_cell.length_a   1.000
_cell.length_b   1.000
_cell.length_c   1.000
_cell.angle_alpha   90.00
_cell.angle_beta   90.00
_cell.angle_gamma   90.00
#
_symmetry.space_group_name_H-M   'P 1'
#
loop_
_entity.id
_entity.type
_entity.pdbx_description
1 polymer ?
#
loop_
_entity_poly.entity_id
_entity_poly.type
_entity_poly.pdbx_seq_one_letter_code
_entity_poly.pdbx_strand_id
1 'polypeptide(L)' 'MSKLKTEERQDLSESKFALPEERKYPVEDKAHARNAKARAAQQEKVGNLSTADRKKVDAKADKVLGGK' A
#
# COMPACT_ATOMS: atom_id res chain seq x y z
N MET A 1 4.38 18.16 -18.21
CA MET A 1 3.47 17.22 -17.51
C MET A 1 3.21 16.05 -18.44
N SER A 2 4.07 15.02 -18.40
CA SER A 2 3.83 13.79 -19.17
C SER A 2 2.63 13.10 -18.55
N LYS A 3 1.47 13.16 -19.22
CA LYS A 3 0.27 12.41 -18.83
C LYS A 3 0.66 10.93 -18.85
N LEU A 4 0.68 10.30 -17.67
CA LEU A 4 0.82 8.85 -17.54
C LEU A 4 -0.13 8.18 -18.54
N LYS A 5 0.44 7.37 -19.45
CA LYS A 5 -0.32 6.62 -20.45
C LYS A 5 -1.26 5.66 -19.73
N THR A 6 -2.42 5.40 -20.33
CA THR A 6 -3.44 4.49 -19.79
C THR A 6 -2.86 3.10 -19.51
N GLU A 7 -1.84 2.70 -20.27
CA GLU A 7 -1.08 1.46 -20.11
C GLU A 7 -0.26 1.46 -18.81
N GLU A 8 0.42 2.56 -18.45
CA GLU A 8 1.13 2.70 -17.16
C GLU A 8 0.16 2.78 -15.96
N ARG A 9 -1.11 3.14 -16.20
CA ARG A 9 -2.17 3.12 -15.17
C ARG A 9 -2.85 1.77 -15.01
N GLN A 10 -2.92 0.96 -16.07
CA GLN A 10 -3.38 -0.42 -16.02
C GLN A 10 -2.27 -1.32 -15.44
N ASP A 11 -1.01 -0.96 -15.69
CA ASP A 11 0.21 -1.51 -15.07
C ASP A 11 0.61 -0.78 -13.77
N LEU A 12 -0.30 0.02 -13.16
CA LEU A 12 -0.32 0.18 -11.69
C LEU A 12 -0.80 -1.16 -11.09
N SER A 13 -0.07 -2.22 -11.45
CA SER A 13 -0.21 -3.60 -11.04
C SER A 13 -0.40 -3.63 -9.54
N GLU A 14 -1.26 -4.53 -9.06
CA GLU A 14 -1.45 -5.01 -7.69
C GLU A 14 -0.28 -4.74 -6.71
N SER A 15 0.95 -4.82 -7.20
CA SER A 15 2.19 -4.29 -6.61
C SER A 15 2.08 -2.91 -5.92
N LYS A 16 1.26 -1.98 -6.42
CA LYS A 16 1.06 -0.60 -5.91
C LYS A 16 0.10 -0.51 -4.74
N PHE A 17 -0.60 -1.59 -4.42
CA PHE A 17 -1.45 -1.69 -3.24
C PHE A 17 -0.86 -2.70 -2.26
N ALA A 18 -0.87 -2.36 -0.99
CA ALA A 18 -0.42 -3.26 0.05
C ALA A 18 -1.36 -4.47 0.21
N LEU A 19 -2.66 -4.28 -0.08
CA LEU A 19 -3.66 -5.33 -0.23
C LEU A 19 -4.24 -5.29 -1.66
N PRO A 20 -3.66 -6.04 -2.61
CA PRO A 20 -4.06 -5.98 -4.01
C PRO A 20 -5.46 -6.51 -4.28
N GLU A 21 -5.86 -7.58 -3.57
CA GLU A 21 -7.19 -8.19 -3.71
C GLU A 21 -8.31 -7.20 -3.39
N GLU A 22 -8.08 -6.32 -2.40
CA GLU A 22 -9.03 -5.26 -2.03
C GLU A 22 -8.71 -3.91 -2.67
N ARG A 23 -7.60 -3.80 -3.41
CA ARG A 23 -7.02 -2.54 -3.89
C ARG A 23 -6.95 -1.47 -2.79
N LYS A 24 -6.59 -1.88 -1.58
CA LYS A 24 -6.44 -1.00 -0.40
C LYS A 24 -4.98 -0.74 -0.07
N TYR A 25 -4.76 0.38 0.63
CA TYR A 25 -3.44 0.80 1.11
C TYR A 25 -2.46 1.07 -0.05
N PRO A 26 -2.64 2.16 -0.82
CA PRO A 26 -1.69 2.58 -1.84
C PRO A 26 -0.26 2.72 -1.27
N VAL A 27 0.72 2.24 -2.03
CA VAL A 27 2.16 2.25 -1.71
C VAL A 27 2.99 2.67 -2.94
N GLU A 28 2.44 3.45 -3.86
CA GLU A 28 3.12 3.89 -5.08
C GLU A 28 4.38 4.73 -4.83
N ASP A 29 4.43 5.43 -3.70
CA ASP A 29 5.55 6.25 -3.25
C ASP A 29 5.73 6.19 -1.72
N LYS A 30 6.78 6.85 -1.23
CA LYS A 30 7.13 6.87 0.21
C LYS A 30 6.07 7.55 1.08
N ALA A 31 5.34 8.54 0.58
CA ALA A 31 4.30 9.21 1.37
C ALA A 31 3.10 8.29 1.55
N HIS A 32 2.66 7.64 0.46
CA HIS A 32 1.59 6.66 0.47
C HIS A 32 1.94 5.44 1.33
N ALA A 33 3.18 4.93 1.24
CA ALA A 33 3.65 3.85 2.09
C ALA A 33 3.59 4.17 3.60
N ARG A 34 3.98 5.39 4.02
CA ARG A 34 3.85 5.79 5.44
C ARG A 34 2.38 5.86 5.87
N ASN A 35 1.53 6.44 5.04
CA ASN A 35 0.10 6.55 5.32
C ASN A 35 -0.56 5.17 5.40
N ALA A 36 -0.19 4.26 4.49
CA ALA A 36 -0.64 2.88 4.47
C ALA A 36 -0.38 2.18 5.81
N LYS A 37 0.83 2.28 6.36
CA LYS A 37 1.17 1.75 7.69
C LYS A 37 0.30 2.34 8.80
N ALA A 38 0.20 3.66 8.85
CA ALA A 38 -0.57 4.35 9.88
C ALA A 38 -2.05 3.96 9.84
N ARG A 39 -2.64 3.90 8.64
CA ARG A 39 -4.02 3.49 8.42
C ARG A 39 -4.22 2.02 8.77
N ALA A 40 -3.31 1.13 8.39
CA ALA A 40 -3.42 -0.30 8.69
C ALA A 40 -3.36 -0.56 10.20
N ALA A 41 -2.48 0.11 10.92
CA ALA A 41 -2.42 0.06 12.38
C ALA A 41 -3.71 0.57 13.04
N GLN A 42 -4.30 1.66 12.51
CA GLN A 42 -5.58 2.16 12.97
C GLN A 42 -6.71 1.16 12.74
N GLN A 43 -6.79 0.57 11.54
CA GLN A 43 -7.84 -0.38 11.17
C GLN A 43 -7.76 -1.68 11.97
N GLU A 44 -6.54 -2.17 12.25
CA GLU A 44 -6.35 -3.33 13.14
C GLU A 44 -6.82 -3.01 14.56
N LYS A 45 -6.46 -1.84 15.10
CA LYS A 45 -6.86 -1.44 16.46
C LYS A 45 -8.39 -1.36 16.62
N VAL A 46 -9.11 -0.96 15.58
CA VAL A 46 -10.59 -0.91 15.60
C VAL A 46 -11.25 -2.24 15.19
N GLY A 47 -10.46 -3.28 14.87
CA GLY A 47 -10.95 -4.62 14.53
C GLY A 47 -11.39 -4.82 13.07
N ASN A 48 -11.14 -3.85 12.19
CA ASN A 48 -11.52 -3.90 10.77
C ASN A 48 -10.44 -4.50 9.85
N LEU A 49 -9.26 -4.78 10.40
CA LEU A 49 -8.15 -5.39 9.68
C LEU A 49 -7.53 -6.48 10.55
N SER A 50 -7.28 -7.65 9.97
CA SER A 50 -6.55 -8.70 10.67
C SER A 50 -5.09 -8.28 10.85
N THR A 51 -4.46 -8.74 11.94
CA THR A 51 -3.01 -8.60 12.15
C THR A 51 -2.21 -9.18 10.98
N ALA A 52 -2.72 -10.22 10.31
CA ALA A 52 -2.10 -10.80 9.12
C ALA A 52 -2.07 -9.79 7.95
N ASP A 53 -3.17 -9.08 7.71
CA ASP A 53 -3.24 -8.10 6.62
C ASP A 53 -2.47 -6.83 6.96
N ARG A 54 -2.46 -6.40 8.22
CA ARG A 54 -1.56 -5.33 8.68
C ARG A 54 -0.10 -5.66 8.36
N LYS A 55 0.36 -6.88 8.66
CA LYS A 55 1.74 -7.30 8.35
C LYS A 55 2.05 -7.27 6.86
N LYS A 56 1.10 -7.64 5.99
CA LYS A 56 1.26 -7.51 4.53
C LYS A 56 1.42 -6.03 4.13
N VAL A 57 0.60 -5.16 4.72
CA VAL A 57 0.69 -3.71 4.48
C VAL A 57 2.04 -3.16 4.91
N ASP A 58 2.47 -3.51 6.12
CA ASP A 58 3.75 -3.07 6.68
C ASP A 58 4.92 -3.52 5.78
N ALA A 59 4.94 -4.79 5.36
CA ALA A 59 6.00 -5.34 4.53
C ALA A 59 6.10 -4.68 3.15
N LYS A 60 4.96 -4.42 2.47
CA LYS A 60 4.97 -3.70 1.19
C LYS A 60 5.39 -2.24 1.38
N ALA A 61 4.89 -1.58 2.42
CA ALA A 61 5.28 -0.21 2.71
C ALA A 61 6.79 -0.10 3.01
N ASP A 62 7.38 -1.03 3.77
CA ASP A 62 8.81 -1.03 4.06
C ASP A 62 9.68 -1.18 2.81
N LYS A 63 9.27 -2.03 1.86
CA LYS A 63 9.96 -2.14 0.56
C LYS A 63 10.04 -0.80 -0.17
N VAL A 64 9.00 0.02 -0.09
CA VAL A 64 8.92 1.33 -0.76
C VAL A 64 9.65 2.41 0.03
N LEU A 65 9.62 2.34 1.36
CA LEU A 65 10.35 3.27 2.23
C LEU A 65 11.86 3.08 2.18
N GLY A 66 12.32 1.97 1.61
CA GLY A 66 13.74 1.60 1.59
C GLY A 66 14.18 1.05 2.94
N GLY A 67 13.33 0.25 3.58
CA GLY A 67 13.69 -0.55 4.74
C GLY A 67 14.99 -1.29 4.45
N LYS A 68 15.99 -0.99 5.26
CA LYS A 68 17.40 -1.38 5.15
C LYS A 68 17.59 -2.89 5.09
#